data_AF-A0AAV9KFR0-F1
#
_entry.id   AF-A0AAV9KFR0-F1
#
_cell.length_a   1.000
_cell.length_b   1.000
_cell.length_c   1.000
_cell.angle_alpha   90.00
_cell.angle_beta   90.00
_cell.angle_gamma   90.00
#
_symmetry.space_group_name_H-M   'P 1'
#
loop_
_entity.id
_entity.type
_entity.pdbx_description
1 polymer ?
#
loop_
_entity_poly.entity_id
_entity_poly.type
_entity_poly.pdbx_seq_one_letter_code
_entity_poly.pdbx_strand_id
1 'polypeptide(L)'
;MDSEGENSVYLNSPVSAADSFSDGDIRRTATSSAVQQTLFLIHSDDPTLKVQAAKEIRRLTKTSQRYRRHFSTAVKPLVNMLRSESFESNEAALLALLNLAVKDEGNKINIIDAGALEPIIGFLQSENAILQDHATAALLTLSASPATKPIISASGVFSLLVEIIRHGSSQAKADAVMALSNLSTYQDNLLLILRAQPIPSTVSLLKSCKKSSKTTERCTALIESLMCYEEGRNSLISEDGGVLAVVEVLESGSAQSREHAVGALLTMCQSDRAKYREPILREGVIPGLLELTVQGTAKSRTKAQTLLRLLRDTPYPRSELEPDTLENIVSNLISQIDCEEQSGKAKEMLAEMVQVSMEQSLRHLQQRALVCTPADLSVPSCVSKITSK
;
A
#
# COMPACT_ATOMS: atom_id res chain seq x y z
N MET A 1 97.70 -11.75 32.45
CA MET A 1 97.11 -12.70 33.38
C MET A 1 95.67 -12.28 33.60
N ASP A 2 94.63 -12.79 32.97
CA ASP A 2 94.35 -13.72 31.86
C ASP A 2 92.88 -13.38 31.49
N SER A 3 92.50 -13.29 30.20
CA SER A 3 91.64 -14.27 29.49
C SER A 3 90.28 -14.47 30.20
N GLU A 4 89.06 -14.34 29.66
CA GLU A 4 88.34 -14.41 28.36
C GLU A 4 86.92 -13.84 28.69
N GLY A 5 85.96 -13.53 27.81
CA GLY A 5 85.71 -13.74 26.40
C GLY A 5 84.28 -13.22 26.08
N GLU A 6 84.13 -12.71 24.85
CA GLU A 6 82.95 -12.70 23.97
C GLU A 6 81.52 -12.50 24.52
N ASN A 7 80.84 -11.43 24.06
CA ASN A 7 79.71 -11.65 23.13
C ASN A 7 79.34 -10.41 22.31
N SER A 8 79.12 -10.65 21.02
CA SER A 8 78.81 -9.72 19.94
C SER A 8 77.32 -9.39 19.87
N VAL A 9 76.95 -8.12 19.68
CA VAL A 9 75.71 -7.72 18.99
C VAL A 9 75.98 -6.51 18.09
N TYR A 10 75.64 -6.70 16.81
CA TYR A 10 75.77 -5.76 15.69
C TYR A 10 74.69 -4.65 15.68
N LEU A 11 75.14 -3.45 15.32
CA LEU A 11 74.55 -2.36 14.52
C LEU A 11 73.03 -2.12 14.37
N ASN A 12 72.64 -0.89 14.75
CA ASN A 12 71.81 0.12 14.06
C ASN A 12 71.04 -0.23 12.76
N SER A 13 69.72 0.01 12.75
CA SER A 13 69.07 1.18 12.11
C SER A 13 67.52 1.15 12.29
N PRO A 14 66.83 2.28 12.53
CA PRO A 14 65.37 2.32 12.52
C PRO A 14 64.84 2.52 11.10
N VAL A 15 64.01 1.57 10.66
CA VAL A 15 63.28 1.60 9.38
C VAL A 15 62.06 2.52 9.51
N SER A 16 62.02 3.52 8.61
CA SER A 16 60.86 4.24 8.07
C SER A 16 59.48 3.78 8.55
N ALA A 17 58.81 4.63 9.34
CA ALA A 17 57.38 4.55 9.61
C ALA A 17 56.59 4.86 8.32
N ALA A 18 56.19 3.82 7.59
CA ALA A 18 55.14 3.92 6.61
C ALA A 18 53.81 3.68 7.34
N ASP A 19 53.04 4.75 7.54
CA ASP A 19 51.69 4.70 8.09
C ASP A 19 50.83 3.73 7.25
N SER A 20 50.46 2.60 7.86
CA SER A 20 49.52 1.64 7.30
C SER A 20 48.10 2.20 7.44
N PHE A 21 47.71 3.05 6.49
CA PHE A 21 46.31 3.46 6.34
C PHE A 21 45.43 2.22 6.20
N SER A 22 44.52 2.02 7.16
CA SER A 22 43.59 0.91 7.12
C SER A 22 42.69 1.01 5.89
N ASP A 23 42.29 -0.12 5.30
CA ASP A 23 41.32 -0.17 4.19
C ASP A 23 40.01 0.59 4.53
N GLY A 24 39.66 0.65 5.82
CA GLY A 24 38.56 1.45 6.35
C GLY A 24 38.75 2.97 6.21
N ASP A 25 39.97 3.47 6.36
CA ASP A 25 40.30 4.90 6.25
C ASP A 25 40.43 5.35 4.80
N ILE A 26 40.97 4.50 3.93
CA ILE A 26 40.99 4.75 2.47
C ILE A 26 39.55 4.79 1.94
N ARG A 27 38.69 3.86 2.38
CA ARG A 27 37.28 3.85 1.99
C ARG A 27 36.51 5.05 2.54
N ARG A 28 36.80 5.50 3.77
CA ARG A 28 36.17 6.70 4.36
C ARG A 28 36.61 7.99 3.66
N THR A 29 37.89 8.12 3.33
CA THR A 29 38.43 9.29 2.61
C THR A 29 37.93 9.33 1.17
N ALA A 30 37.91 8.21 0.45
CA ALA A 30 37.32 8.11 -0.89
C ALA A 30 35.82 8.45 -0.88
N THR A 31 35.08 7.98 0.13
CA THR A 31 33.66 8.32 0.32
C THR A 31 33.46 9.82 0.56
N SER A 32 34.33 10.46 1.36
CA SER A 32 34.28 11.90 1.62
C SER A 32 34.60 12.72 0.37
N SER A 33 35.60 12.29 -0.40
CA SER A 33 36.00 12.92 -1.66
C SER A 33 34.87 12.88 -2.70
N ALA A 34 34.22 11.73 -2.88
CA ALA A 34 33.13 11.59 -3.84
C ALA A 34 31.92 12.49 -3.50
N VAL A 35 31.58 12.61 -2.21
CA VAL A 35 30.52 13.51 -1.73
C VAL A 35 30.88 14.97 -2.00
N GLN A 36 32.10 15.39 -1.65
CA GLN A 36 32.56 16.77 -1.86
C GLN A 36 32.59 17.14 -3.35
N GLN A 37 33.12 16.26 -4.19
CA GLN A 37 33.13 16.46 -5.64
C GLN A 37 31.72 16.56 -6.21
N THR A 38 30.81 15.67 -5.81
CA THR A 38 29.42 15.70 -6.30
C THR A 38 28.69 16.96 -5.84
N LEU A 39 28.92 17.41 -4.60
CA LEU A 39 28.38 18.68 -4.08
C LEU A 39 28.99 19.90 -4.79
N PHE A 40 30.25 19.84 -5.22
CA PHE A 40 30.82 20.90 -6.05
C PHE A 40 30.14 20.96 -7.42
N LEU A 41 29.97 19.81 -8.08
CA LEU A 41 29.39 19.73 -9.43
C LEU A 41 27.91 20.17 -9.47
N ILE A 42 27.11 19.88 -8.44
CA ILE A 42 25.68 20.29 -8.43
C ILE A 42 25.50 21.82 -8.35
N HIS A 43 26.53 22.55 -7.90
CA HIS A 43 26.55 24.01 -7.86
C HIS A 43 27.24 24.65 -9.07
N SER A 44 27.77 23.86 -10.01
CA SER A 44 28.36 24.37 -11.25
C SER A 44 27.31 25.06 -12.12
N ASP A 45 27.67 26.06 -12.93
CA ASP A 45 26.75 26.66 -13.90
C ASP A 45 26.55 25.81 -15.16
N ASP A 46 27.38 24.78 -15.38
CA ASP A 46 27.26 23.86 -16.51
C ASP A 46 26.09 22.88 -16.29
N PRO A 47 25.04 22.91 -17.15
CA PRO A 47 23.90 22.01 -17.05
C PRO A 47 24.30 20.53 -17.11
N THR A 48 25.32 20.18 -17.88
CA THR A 48 25.81 18.81 -18.05
C THR A 48 26.41 18.30 -16.75
N LEU A 49 27.20 19.14 -16.06
CA LEU A 49 27.79 18.80 -14.77
C LEU A 49 26.72 18.68 -13.68
N LYS A 50 25.69 19.53 -13.69
CA LYS A 50 24.54 19.40 -12.78
C LYS A 50 23.81 18.07 -12.98
N VAL A 51 23.53 17.69 -14.22
CA VAL A 51 22.88 16.40 -14.55
C VAL A 51 23.73 15.23 -14.07
N GLN A 52 25.04 15.26 -14.32
CA GLN A 52 25.96 14.23 -13.84
C GLN A 52 25.95 14.13 -12.31
N ALA A 53 25.99 15.27 -11.62
CA ALA A 53 25.92 15.32 -10.17
C ALA A 53 24.59 14.76 -9.64
N ALA A 54 23.45 15.12 -10.24
CA ALA A 54 22.14 14.61 -9.84
C ALA A 54 22.05 13.08 -10.01
N LYS A 55 22.55 12.53 -11.13
CA LYS A 55 22.64 11.08 -11.35
C LYS A 55 23.51 10.39 -10.31
N GLU A 56 24.62 11.01 -9.91
CA GLU A 56 25.50 10.46 -8.87
C GLU A 56 24.89 10.53 -7.47
N ILE A 57 24.21 11.63 -7.11
CA ILE A 57 23.43 11.75 -5.87
C ILE A 57 22.38 10.63 -5.83
N ARG A 58 21.60 10.45 -6.90
CA ARG A 58 20.61 9.37 -6.99
C ARG A 58 21.27 8.00 -6.76
N ARG A 59 22.41 7.73 -7.38
CA ARG A 59 23.14 6.46 -7.25
C ARG A 59 23.58 6.20 -5.80
N LEU A 60 24.22 7.18 -5.17
CA LEU A 60 24.76 7.07 -3.80
C LEU A 60 23.65 6.97 -2.74
N THR A 61 22.52 7.63 -2.96
CA THR A 61 21.40 7.69 -1.99
C THR A 61 20.41 6.54 -2.11
N LYS A 62 20.55 5.67 -3.13
CA LYS A 62 19.62 4.56 -3.42
C LYS A 62 19.28 3.73 -2.18
N THR A 63 20.28 3.36 -1.37
CA THR A 63 20.07 2.54 -0.17
C THR A 63 20.70 3.11 1.11
N SER A 64 21.48 4.19 1.01
CA SER A 64 22.27 4.70 2.13
C SER A 64 21.66 5.93 2.78
N GLN A 65 21.17 5.77 4.00
CA GLN A 65 20.68 6.89 4.82
C GLN A 65 21.80 7.90 5.12
N ARG A 66 23.05 7.45 5.28
CA ARG A 66 24.19 8.34 5.51
C ARG A 66 24.40 9.30 4.34
N TYR A 67 24.32 8.80 3.10
CA TYR A 67 24.44 9.66 1.93
C TYR A 67 23.26 10.62 1.80
N ARG A 68 22.04 10.21 2.18
CA ARG A 68 20.88 11.12 2.19
C ARG A 68 21.07 12.34 3.09
N ARG A 69 21.72 12.15 4.24
CA ARG A 69 22.08 13.26 5.15
C ARG A 69 23.18 14.15 4.56
N HIS A 70 24.23 13.53 4.00
CA HIS A 70 25.36 14.25 3.41
C HIS A 70 24.97 15.11 2.19
N PHE A 71 23.98 14.67 1.41
CA PHE A 71 23.49 15.40 0.24
C PHE A 71 22.26 16.28 0.52
N SER A 72 21.90 16.51 1.79
CA SER A 72 20.77 17.37 2.15
C SER A 72 20.91 18.81 1.60
N THR A 73 22.13 19.32 1.50
CA THR A 73 22.43 20.65 0.92
C THR A 73 22.20 20.71 -0.59
N ALA A 74 22.14 19.57 -1.28
CA ALA A 74 21.87 19.52 -2.72
C ALA A 74 20.38 19.68 -3.06
N VAL A 75 19.47 19.68 -2.08
CA VAL A 75 18.02 19.78 -2.32
C VAL A 75 17.66 21.04 -3.11
N LYS A 76 18.12 22.23 -2.69
CA LYS A 76 17.80 23.48 -3.40
C LYS A 76 18.31 23.50 -4.85
N PRO A 77 19.59 23.17 -5.14
CA PRO A 77 20.07 23.02 -6.51
C PRO A 77 19.25 22.04 -7.35
N LEU A 78 18.89 20.87 -6.81
CA LEU A 78 18.08 19.88 -7.49
C LEU A 78 16.66 20.39 -7.77
N VAL A 79 16.05 21.12 -6.84
CA VAL A 79 14.72 21.72 -7.07
C VAL A 79 14.77 22.81 -8.14
N ASN A 80 15.86 23.59 -8.21
CA ASN A 80 16.06 24.54 -9.31
C ASN A 80 16.19 23.83 -10.67
N MET A 81 16.81 22.64 -10.70
CA MET A 81 16.92 21.85 -11.94
C MET A 81 15.55 21.37 -12.46
N LEU A 82 14.52 21.21 -11.62
CA LEU A 82 13.16 20.86 -12.05
C LEU A 82 12.49 21.96 -12.88
N ARG A 83 13.02 23.19 -12.87
CA ARG A 83 12.52 24.31 -13.66
C ARG A 83 13.26 24.46 -14.99
N SER A 84 14.09 23.48 -15.35
CA SER A 84 14.81 23.48 -16.62
C SER A 84 13.88 23.07 -17.77
N GLU A 85 14.16 23.57 -18.96
CA GLU A 85 13.54 23.11 -20.21
C GLU A 85 14.06 21.72 -20.63
N SER A 86 15.17 21.24 -20.03
CA SER A 86 15.74 19.93 -20.34
C SER A 86 15.02 18.80 -19.59
N PHE A 87 14.42 17.90 -20.35
CA PHE A 87 13.82 16.67 -19.81
C PHE A 87 14.83 15.85 -18.99
N GLU A 88 16.07 15.72 -19.48
CA GLU A 88 17.12 14.96 -18.78
C GLU A 88 17.46 15.59 -17.43
N SER A 89 17.50 16.93 -17.35
CA SER A 89 17.69 17.66 -16.09
C SER A 89 16.55 17.40 -15.12
N ASN A 90 15.31 17.51 -15.60
CA ASN A 90 14.12 17.31 -14.78
C ASN A 90 14.04 15.88 -14.24
N GLU A 91 14.26 14.89 -15.09
CA GLU A 91 14.26 13.47 -14.71
C GLU A 91 15.37 13.16 -13.69
N ALA A 92 16.61 13.60 -13.96
CA ALA A 92 17.74 13.35 -13.07
C ALA A 92 17.53 13.98 -11.69
N ALA A 93 17.02 15.21 -11.66
CA ALA A 93 16.71 15.92 -10.42
C ALA A 93 15.57 15.25 -9.63
N LEU A 94 14.48 14.90 -10.29
CA LEU A 94 13.30 14.29 -9.66
C LEU A 94 13.64 12.94 -9.02
N LEU A 95 14.41 12.11 -9.71
CA LEU A 95 14.88 10.83 -9.19
C LEU A 95 15.88 10.96 -8.04
N ALA A 96 16.75 11.98 -8.07
CA ALA A 96 17.66 12.27 -6.97
C ALA A 96 16.89 12.74 -5.72
N LEU A 97 15.93 13.65 -5.88
CA LEU A 97 15.05 14.14 -4.81
C LEU A 97 14.23 13.01 -4.19
N LEU A 98 13.66 12.11 -5.02
CA LEU A 98 12.97 10.91 -4.57
C LEU A 98 13.87 10.08 -3.64
N ASN A 99 15.08 9.75 -4.06
CA ASN A 99 16.00 8.93 -3.24
C ASN A 99 16.48 9.66 -1.98
N LEU A 100 16.61 10.99 -2.01
CA LEU A 100 16.92 11.80 -0.82
C LEU A 100 15.78 11.76 0.21
N ALA A 101 14.53 11.72 -0.24
CA ALA A 101 13.33 11.76 0.60
C ALA A 101 12.98 10.41 1.25
N VAL A 102 13.36 9.29 0.64
CA VAL A 102 12.99 7.94 1.14
C VAL A 102 13.49 7.74 2.57
N LYS A 103 12.53 7.52 3.48
CA LYS A 103 12.76 7.30 4.93
C LYS A 103 13.57 8.41 5.62
N ASP A 104 13.59 9.63 5.06
CA ASP A 104 14.26 10.78 5.66
C ASP A 104 13.27 11.93 5.81
N GLU A 105 12.95 12.31 7.04
CA GLU A 105 11.89 13.28 7.31
C GLU A 105 12.34 14.72 7.06
N GLY A 106 13.58 15.04 7.44
CA GLY A 106 14.17 16.35 7.20
C GLY A 106 14.25 16.65 5.71
N ASN A 107 14.69 15.69 4.90
CA ASN A 107 14.75 15.89 3.45
C ASN A 107 13.36 16.07 2.81
N LYS A 108 12.31 15.36 3.26
CA LYS A 108 10.95 15.58 2.73
C LYS A 108 10.48 17.01 2.96
N ILE A 109 10.70 17.54 4.17
CA ILE A 109 10.36 18.92 4.54
C ILE A 109 11.18 19.89 3.70
N ASN A 110 12.50 19.72 3.65
CA ASN A 110 13.40 20.59 2.87
C ASN A 110 13.04 20.64 1.38
N ILE A 111 12.56 19.53 0.80
CA ILE A 111 12.12 19.47 -0.60
C ILE A 111 10.87 20.32 -0.82
N ILE A 112 9.90 20.25 0.10
CA ILE A 112 8.69 21.10 0.04
C ILE A 112 9.07 22.57 0.25
N ASP A 113 9.89 22.88 1.25
CA ASP A 113 10.32 24.24 1.58
C ASP A 113 11.16 24.88 0.46
N ALA A 114 11.89 24.07 -0.30
CA ALA A 114 12.62 24.53 -1.49
C ALA A 114 11.69 24.82 -2.69
N GLY A 115 10.38 24.59 -2.57
CA GLY A 115 9.40 24.88 -3.61
C GLY A 115 9.33 23.81 -4.69
N ALA A 116 9.58 22.53 -4.37
CA ALA A 116 9.51 21.44 -5.35
C ALA A 116 8.08 21.07 -5.75
N LEU A 117 7.08 21.42 -4.94
CA LEU A 117 5.72 20.94 -5.13
C LEU A 117 5.09 21.48 -6.43
N GLU A 118 5.35 22.74 -6.77
CA GLU A 118 4.87 23.39 -7.99
C GLU A 118 5.32 22.66 -9.27
N PRO A 119 6.64 22.44 -9.52
CA PRO A 119 7.06 21.69 -10.72
C PRO A 119 6.63 20.22 -10.67
N ILE A 120 6.61 19.57 -9.49
CA ILE A 120 6.13 18.18 -9.36
C ILE A 120 4.68 18.07 -9.82
N ILE A 121 3.82 19.01 -9.43
CA ILE A 121 2.41 19.03 -9.84
C ILE A 121 2.28 19.26 -11.34
N GLY A 122 3.07 20.18 -11.91
CA GLY A 122 3.11 20.37 -13.37
C GLY A 122 3.47 19.07 -14.10
N PHE A 123 4.41 18.29 -13.57
CA PHE A 123 4.81 17.00 -14.15
C PHE A 123 3.76 15.90 -14.04
N LEU A 124 2.79 15.98 -13.11
CA LEU A 124 1.66 15.04 -13.07
C LEU A 124 0.78 15.14 -14.34
N GLN A 125 0.80 16.30 -15.01
CA GLN A 125 0.04 16.58 -16.23
C GLN A 125 0.89 16.45 -17.50
N SER A 126 2.14 16.00 -17.38
CA SER A 126 3.06 15.83 -18.51
C SER A 126 2.58 14.73 -19.46
N GLU A 127 2.64 15.01 -20.76
CA GLU A 127 2.42 14.00 -21.82
C GLU A 127 3.55 12.94 -21.84
N ASN A 128 4.72 13.27 -21.30
CA ASN A 128 5.78 12.30 -21.09
C ASN A 128 5.46 11.40 -19.89
N ALA A 129 5.06 10.16 -20.18
CA ALA A 129 4.69 9.15 -19.18
C ALA A 129 5.82 8.86 -18.17
N ILE A 130 7.08 8.89 -18.59
CA ILE A 130 8.22 8.66 -17.68
C ILE A 130 8.28 9.77 -16.64
N LEU A 131 8.06 11.02 -17.05
CA LEU A 131 8.05 12.16 -16.12
C LEU A 131 6.86 12.11 -15.17
N GLN A 132 5.67 11.77 -15.68
CA GLN A 132 4.46 11.59 -14.87
C GLN A 132 4.66 10.49 -13.82
N ASP A 133 5.23 9.34 -14.20
CA ASP A 133 5.52 8.23 -13.29
C ASP A 133 6.48 8.68 -12.17
N HIS A 134 7.58 9.34 -12.54
CA HIS A 134 8.55 9.84 -11.56
C HIS A 134 7.95 10.92 -10.63
N ALA A 135 7.09 11.80 -11.15
CA ALA A 135 6.43 12.83 -10.36
C ALA A 135 5.43 12.22 -9.37
N THR A 136 4.68 11.21 -9.81
CA THR A 136 3.75 10.46 -8.97
C THR A 136 4.49 9.74 -7.85
N ALA A 137 5.62 9.10 -8.15
CA ALA A 137 6.46 8.43 -7.15
C ALA A 137 7.11 9.41 -6.14
N ALA A 138 7.54 10.58 -6.61
CA ALA A 138 8.04 11.66 -5.74
C ALA A 138 6.95 12.13 -4.78
N LEU A 139 5.75 12.40 -5.29
CA LEU A 139 4.62 12.82 -4.48
C LEU A 139 4.19 11.74 -3.48
N LEU A 140 4.17 10.47 -3.87
CA LEU A 140 3.95 9.35 -2.96
C LEU A 140 4.94 9.40 -1.79
N THR A 141 6.22 9.58 -2.08
CA THR A 141 7.26 9.61 -1.04
C THR A 141 7.10 10.80 -0.11
N LEU A 142 6.77 11.98 -0.66
CA LEU A 142 6.53 13.19 0.13
C LEU A 142 5.27 13.04 1.00
N SER A 143 4.18 12.46 0.47
CA SER A 143 2.89 12.27 1.18
C SER A 143 2.98 11.38 2.43
N ALA A 144 4.04 10.58 2.56
CA ALA A 144 4.25 9.71 3.71
C ALA A 144 4.60 10.48 5.00
N SER A 145 5.02 11.74 4.90
CA SER A 145 5.30 12.60 6.06
C SER A 145 4.02 13.26 6.58
N PRO A 146 3.72 13.19 7.89
CA PRO A 146 2.65 13.98 8.46
C PRO A 146 2.82 15.49 8.27
N ALA A 147 4.06 16.00 8.28
CA ALA A 147 4.36 17.43 8.17
C ALA A 147 4.11 18.01 6.77
N THR A 148 4.27 17.19 5.72
CA THR A 148 4.07 17.63 4.33
C THR A 148 2.61 17.55 3.88
N LYS A 149 1.78 16.69 4.52
CA LYS A 149 0.38 16.45 4.11
C LYS A 149 -0.43 17.74 3.96
N PRO A 150 -0.48 18.67 4.95
CA PRO A 150 -1.30 19.87 4.80
C PRO A 150 -0.89 20.73 3.60
N ILE A 151 0.42 20.81 3.32
CA ILE A 151 0.97 21.60 2.21
C ILE A 151 0.62 20.95 0.87
N ILE A 152 0.77 19.62 0.78
CA ILE A 152 0.38 18.85 -0.41
C ILE A 152 -1.13 18.98 -0.65
N SER A 153 -1.95 18.94 0.39
CA SER A 153 -3.41 19.08 0.28
C SER A 153 -3.85 20.43 -0.30
N ALA A 154 -3.16 21.52 0.08
CA ALA A 154 -3.46 22.86 -0.39
C ALA A 154 -3.11 23.09 -1.87
N SER A 155 -2.45 22.13 -2.52
CA SER A 155 -1.93 22.30 -3.88
C SER A 155 -2.89 21.86 -5.01
N GLY A 156 -4.10 21.39 -4.67
CA GLY A 156 -5.08 20.92 -5.67
C GLY A 156 -4.79 19.54 -6.25
N VAL A 157 -3.93 18.76 -5.61
CA VAL A 157 -3.38 17.51 -6.18
C VAL A 157 -4.38 16.35 -6.32
N PHE A 158 -5.49 16.37 -5.59
CA PHE A 158 -6.41 15.22 -5.50
C PHE A 158 -7.02 14.83 -6.85
N SER A 159 -7.52 15.80 -7.62
CA SER A 159 -8.09 15.54 -8.95
C SER A 159 -7.06 14.97 -9.92
N LEU A 160 -5.81 15.45 -9.85
CA LEU A 160 -4.72 14.94 -10.69
C LEU A 160 -4.38 13.49 -10.35
N LEU A 161 -4.33 13.15 -9.06
CA LEU A 161 -4.09 11.77 -8.62
C LEU A 161 -5.21 10.83 -9.05
N VAL A 162 -6.48 11.26 -8.98
CA VAL A 162 -7.61 10.45 -9.47
C VAL A 162 -7.52 10.24 -10.98
N GLU A 163 -7.14 11.26 -11.74
CA GLU A 163 -6.94 11.15 -13.18
C GLU A 163 -5.81 10.16 -13.53
N ILE A 164 -4.71 10.18 -12.77
CA ILE A 164 -3.61 9.21 -12.92
C ILE A 164 -4.08 7.79 -12.59
N ILE A 165 -4.90 7.59 -11.56
CA ILE A 165 -5.49 6.26 -11.27
C ILE A 165 -6.32 5.75 -12.45
N ARG A 166 -6.98 6.65 -13.20
CA ARG A 166 -7.81 6.31 -14.35
C ARG A 166 -6.98 5.99 -15.59
N HIS A 167 -6.01 6.83 -15.93
CA HIS A 167 -5.34 6.81 -17.25
C HIS A 167 -3.83 6.56 -17.22
N GLY A 168 -3.18 6.60 -16.05
CA GLY A 168 -1.72 6.45 -15.93
C GLY A 168 -1.21 5.05 -16.24
N SER A 169 0.12 4.90 -16.20
CA SER A 169 0.78 3.60 -16.30
C SER A 169 0.38 2.70 -15.12
N SER A 170 0.58 1.38 -15.22
CA SER A 170 0.31 0.46 -14.10
C SER A 170 1.06 0.86 -12.82
N GLN A 171 2.27 1.41 -12.96
CA GLN A 171 3.07 1.87 -11.83
C GLN A 171 2.54 3.20 -11.28
N ALA A 172 2.23 4.18 -12.14
CA ALA A 172 1.66 5.45 -11.70
C ALA A 172 0.29 5.30 -11.04
N LYS A 173 -0.56 4.39 -11.54
CA LYS A 173 -1.84 4.05 -10.89
C LYS A 173 -1.64 3.55 -9.45
N ALA A 174 -0.67 2.66 -9.26
CA ALA A 174 -0.33 2.14 -7.94
C ALA A 174 0.23 3.25 -7.03
N ASP A 175 1.17 4.05 -7.53
CA ASP A 175 1.78 5.12 -6.74
C ASP A 175 0.76 6.22 -6.38
N ALA A 176 -0.15 6.55 -7.30
CA ALA A 176 -1.19 7.55 -7.10
C ALA A 176 -2.20 7.12 -6.02
N VAL A 177 -2.69 5.89 -6.04
CA VAL A 177 -3.61 5.41 -4.99
C VAL A 177 -2.90 5.28 -3.64
N MET A 178 -1.61 4.92 -3.63
CA MET A 178 -0.81 4.91 -2.42
C MET A 178 -0.62 6.33 -1.85
N ALA A 179 -0.44 7.33 -2.71
CA ALA A 179 -0.33 8.73 -2.30
C ALA A 179 -1.67 9.23 -1.73
N LEU A 180 -2.80 8.97 -2.40
CA LEU A 180 -4.14 9.30 -1.88
C LEU A 180 -4.41 8.62 -0.53
N SER A 181 -4.05 7.34 -0.39
CA SER A 181 -4.18 6.61 0.87
C SER A 181 -3.30 7.19 2.00
N ASN A 182 -2.10 7.69 1.69
CA ASN A 182 -1.30 8.39 2.69
C ASN A 182 -1.93 9.73 3.08
N LEU A 183 -2.40 10.49 2.10
CA LEU A 183 -3.04 11.79 2.31
C LEU A 183 -4.37 11.66 3.08
N SER A 184 -5.13 10.58 2.88
CA SER A 184 -6.41 10.34 3.56
C SER A 184 -6.26 10.12 5.07
N THR A 185 -5.05 9.84 5.56
CA THR A 185 -4.79 9.73 7.01
C THR A 185 -4.80 11.08 7.74
N TYR A 186 -4.80 12.20 7.01
CA TYR A 186 -5.06 13.53 7.56
C TYR A 186 -6.53 13.87 7.37
N GLN A 187 -7.29 13.99 8.46
CA GLN A 187 -8.76 13.99 8.45
C GLN A 187 -9.36 15.09 7.55
N ASP A 188 -8.78 16.29 7.55
CA ASP A 188 -9.26 17.41 6.73
C ASP A 188 -9.22 17.12 5.22
N ASN A 189 -8.43 16.12 4.80
CA ASN A 189 -8.33 15.73 3.40
C ASN A 189 -9.50 14.88 2.92
N LEU A 190 -10.22 14.18 3.79
CA LEU A 190 -11.19 13.17 3.34
C LEU A 190 -12.30 13.77 2.48
N LEU A 191 -12.82 14.94 2.85
CA LEU A 191 -13.81 15.67 2.05
C LEU A 191 -13.23 16.18 0.72
N LEU A 192 -11.97 16.64 0.72
CA LEU A 192 -11.30 17.12 -0.50
C LEU A 192 -11.03 15.97 -1.48
N ILE A 193 -10.59 14.83 -0.95
CA ILE A 193 -10.41 13.60 -1.71
C ILE A 193 -11.77 13.14 -2.27
N LEU A 194 -12.83 13.14 -1.46
CA LEU A 194 -14.15 12.68 -1.91
C LEU A 194 -14.72 13.54 -3.05
N ARG A 195 -14.52 14.87 -2.99
CA ARG A 195 -14.90 15.81 -4.08
C ARG A 195 -14.18 15.51 -5.40
N ALA A 196 -13.01 14.88 -5.36
CA ALA A 196 -12.30 14.44 -6.57
C ALA A 196 -12.87 13.12 -7.15
N GLN A 197 -13.91 12.54 -6.54
CA GLN A 197 -14.61 11.33 -6.99
C GLN A 197 -13.68 10.12 -7.24
N PRO A 198 -12.90 9.67 -6.24
CA PRO A 198 -11.88 8.64 -6.42
C PRO A 198 -12.48 7.23 -6.54
N ILE A 199 -13.73 7.01 -6.10
CA ILE A 199 -14.31 5.67 -5.91
C ILE A 199 -14.39 4.88 -7.23
N PRO A 200 -14.97 5.39 -8.33
CA PRO A 200 -15.03 4.65 -9.60
C PRO A 200 -13.65 4.19 -10.09
N SER A 201 -12.68 5.10 -10.09
CA SER A 201 -11.31 4.81 -10.54
C SER A 201 -10.59 3.84 -9.59
N THR A 202 -10.83 3.92 -8.28
CA THR A 202 -10.27 3.00 -7.28
C THR A 202 -10.89 1.59 -7.39
N VAL A 203 -12.20 1.49 -7.64
CA VAL A 203 -12.91 0.22 -7.88
C VAL A 203 -12.40 -0.43 -9.16
N SER A 204 -12.27 0.33 -10.25
CA SER A 204 -11.68 -0.18 -11.49
C SER A 204 -10.27 -0.73 -11.26
N LEU A 205 -9.44 -0.03 -10.48
CA LEU A 205 -8.10 -0.51 -10.12
C LEU A 205 -8.16 -1.82 -9.31
N LEU A 206 -9.07 -1.94 -8.33
CA LEU A 206 -9.31 -3.17 -7.55
C LEU A 206 -9.73 -4.37 -8.40
N LYS A 207 -10.50 -4.16 -9.47
CA LYS A 207 -10.90 -5.22 -10.42
C LYS A 207 -9.69 -5.76 -11.20
N SER A 208 -8.68 -4.93 -11.46
CA SER A 208 -7.49 -5.29 -12.26
C SER A 208 -6.30 -5.82 -11.45
N CYS A 209 -6.26 -5.56 -10.14
CA CYS A 209 -5.10 -5.86 -9.29
C CYS A 209 -5.18 -7.25 -8.65
N LYS A 210 -4.00 -7.87 -8.42
CA LYS A 210 -3.90 -9.07 -7.58
C LYS A 210 -4.42 -8.73 -6.18
N LYS A 211 -5.38 -9.50 -5.67
CA LYS A 211 -6.06 -9.21 -4.38
C LYS A 211 -5.12 -9.19 -3.18
N SER A 212 -3.99 -9.92 -3.24
CA SER A 212 -2.96 -9.91 -2.20
C SER A 212 -1.92 -8.77 -2.32
N SER A 213 -2.06 -7.87 -3.29
CA SER A 213 -1.07 -6.82 -3.56
C SER A 213 -1.16 -5.66 -2.55
N LYS A 214 -0.06 -4.92 -2.38
CA LYS A 214 -0.03 -3.70 -1.57
C LYS A 214 -0.95 -2.61 -2.15
N THR A 215 -1.10 -2.56 -3.46
CA THR A 215 -2.04 -1.65 -4.14
C THR A 215 -3.47 -1.93 -3.71
N THR A 216 -3.90 -3.20 -3.69
CA THR A 216 -5.23 -3.60 -3.21
C THR A 216 -5.47 -3.18 -1.76
N GLU A 217 -4.47 -3.38 -0.88
CA GLU A 217 -4.56 -2.94 0.51
C GLU A 217 -4.83 -1.43 0.59
N ARG A 218 -4.11 -0.64 -0.22
CA ARG A 218 -4.19 0.83 -0.21
C ARG A 218 -5.46 1.37 -0.86
N CYS A 219 -5.93 0.75 -1.94
CA CYS A 219 -7.26 1.02 -2.50
C CYS A 219 -8.36 0.79 -1.46
N THR A 220 -8.30 -0.35 -0.76
CA THR A 220 -9.34 -0.75 0.19
C THR A 220 -9.31 0.13 1.44
N ALA A 221 -8.12 0.50 1.93
CA ALA A 221 -7.97 1.44 3.04
C ALA A 221 -8.50 2.85 2.69
N LEU A 222 -8.26 3.30 1.45
CA LEU A 222 -8.83 4.56 0.95
C LEU A 222 -10.36 4.49 0.91
N ILE A 223 -10.94 3.42 0.36
CA ILE A 223 -12.39 3.21 0.34
C ILE A 223 -12.97 3.20 1.77
N GLU A 224 -12.40 2.42 2.69
CA GLU A 224 -12.85 2.39 4.10
C GLU A 224 -12.87 3.79 4.71
N SER A 225 -11.80 4.58 4.49
CA SER A 225 -11.69 5.94 5.03
C SER A 225 -12.79 6.89 4.51
N LEU A 226 -13.27 6.67 3.28
CA LEU A 226 -14.31 7.49 2.65
C LEU A 226 -15.73 7.07 3.04
N MET A 227 -15.93 5.87 3.59
CA MET A 227 -17.25 5.38 4.01
C MET A 227 -17.85 6.15 5.20
N CYS A 228 -17.05 6.97 5.88
CA CYS A 228 -17.54 7.91 6.89
C CYS A 228 -18.55 8.93 6.31
N TYR A 229 -18.50 9.19 5.02
CA TYR A 229 -19.36 10.16 4.33
C TYR A 229 -20.42 9.47 3.48
N GLU A 230 -21.64 10.02 3.47
CA GLU A 230 -22.75 9.44 2.72
C GLU A 230 -22.49 9.45 1.21
N GLU A 231 -21.90 10.52 0.68
CA GLU A 231 -21.49 10.61 -0.72
C GLU A 231 -20.54 9.46 -1.12
N GLY A 232 -19.60 9.09 -0.25
CA GLY A 232 -18.72 7.96 -0.48
C GLY A 232 -19.48 6.63 -0.53
N ARG A 233 -20.35 6.39 0.45
CA ARG A 233 -21.17 5.17 0.50
C ARG A 233 -22.11 5.03 -0.70
N ASN A 234 -22.74 6.14 -1.11
CA ASN A 234 -23.64 6.17 -2.26
C ASN A 234 -22.86 5.92 -3.56
N SER A 235 -21.70 6.57 -3.72
CA SER A 235 -20.84 6.34 -4.89
C SER A 235 -20.36 4.89 -4.97
N LEU A 236 -20.07 4.22 -3.87
CA LEU A 236 -19.66 2.81 -3.88
C LEU A 236 -20.79 1.85 -4.29
N ILE A 237 -22.05 2.12 -3.89
CA ILE A 237 -23.20 1.33 -4.35
C ILE A 237 -23.53 1.62 -5.82
N SER A 238 -23.47 2.88 -6.23
CA SER A 238 -23.82 3.28 -7.60
C SER A 238 -22.78 2.83 -8.62
N GLU A 239 -21.54 2.61 -8.22
CA GLU A 239 -20.50 2.06 -9.07
C GLU A 239 -20.78 0.58 -9.38
N ASP A 240 -20.80 0.24 -10.67
CA ASP A 240 -21.00 -1.14 -11.12
C ASP A 240 -19.96 -2.08 -10.49
N GLY A 241 -20.42 -3.13 -9.81
CA GLY A 241 -19.55 -4.05 -9.09
C GLY A 241 -18.69 -3.41 -7.98
N GLY A 242 -19.04 -2.22 -7.47
CA GLY A 242 -18.30 -1.54 -6.41
C GLY A 242 -18.29 -2.32 -5.10
N VAL A 243 -19.48 -2.72 -4.62
CA VAL A 243 -19.62 -3.58 -3.42
C VAL A 243 -18.99 -4.95 -3.66
N LEU A 244 -19.19 -5.55 -4.84
CA LEU A 244 -18.59 -6.84 -5.20
C LEU A 244 -17.06 -6.80 -5.10
N ALA A 245 -16.41 -5.76 -5.63
CA ALA A 245 -14.96 -5.63 -5.57
C ALA A 245 -14.44 -5.61 -4.12
N VAL A 246 -15.19 -5.00 -3.18
CA VAL A 246 -14.85 -5.02 -1.74
C VAL A 246 -15.07 -6.42 -1.15
N VAL A 247 -16.14 -7.12 -1.52
CA VAL A 247 -16.42 -8.49 -1.08
C VAL A 247 -15.33 -9.47 -1.58
N GLU A 248 -14.90 -9.36 -2.83
CA GLU A 248 -13.80 -10.20 -3.37
C GLU A 248 -12.48 -9.99 -2.60
N VAL A 249 -12.19 -8.74 -2.20
CA VAL A 249 -11.03 -8.44 -1.36
C VAL A 249 -11.19 -9.00 0.05
N LEU A 250 -12.40 -9.01 0.60
CA LEU A 250 -12.72 -9.62 1.89
C LEU A 250 -12.48 -11.14 1.87
N GLU A 251 -12.77 -11.80 0.75
CA GLU A 251 -12.58 -13.24 0.57
C GLU A 251 -11.12 -13.63 0.33
N SER A 252 -10.40 -12.90 -0.53
CA SER A 252 -9.11 -13.34 -1.09
C SER A 252 -7.93 -12.37 -0.89
N GLY A 253 -8.13 -11.29 -0.14
CA GLY A 253 -7.11 -10.27 0.13
C GLY A 253 -6.03 -10.68 1.14
N SER A 254 -5.02 -9.82 1.31
CA SER A 254 -4.10 -9.93 2.44
C SER A 254 -4.83 -9.71 3.77
N ALA A 255 -4.22 -10.08 4.91
CA ALA A 255 -4.82 -9.86 6.22
C ALA A 255 -5.26 -8.40 6.44
N GLN A 256 -4.44 -7.43 6.03
CA GLN A 256 -4.74 -6.01 6.08
C GLN A 256 -5.86 -5.63 5.11
N SER A 257 -5.81 -6.08 3.86
CA SER A 257 -6.87 -5.79 2.88
C SER A 257 -8.23 -6.31 3.33
N ARG A 258 -8.28 -7.53 3.88
CA ARG A 258 -9.51 -8.14 4.41
C ARG A 258 -10.06 -7.34 5.60
N GLU A 259 -9.19 -6.85 6.49
CA GLU A 259 -9.56 -6.00 7.63
C GLU A 259 -10.12 -4.64 7.21
N HIS A 260 -9.57 -4.04 6.15
CA HIS A 260 -10.11 -2.82 5.55
C HIS A 260 -11.44 -3.07 4.84
N ALA A 261 -11.56 -4.18 4.10
CA ALA A 261 -12.77 -4.53 3.37
C ALA A 261 -13.96 -4.75 4.31
N VAL A 262 -13.78 -5.56 5.37
CA VAL A 262 -14.84 -5.74 6.37
C VAL A 262 -15.17 -4.45 7.12
N GLY A 263 -14.18 -3.58 7.31
CA GLY A 263 -14.37 -2.27 7.91
C GLY A 263 -15.23 -1.34 7.06
N ALA A 264 -14.97 -1.27 5.76
CA ALA A 264 -15.77 -0.47 4.82
C ALA A 264 -17.25 -0.89 4.85
N LEU A 265 -17.51 -2.20 4.72
CA LEU A 265 -18.86 -2.76 4.75
C LEU A 265 -19.56 -2.56 6.11
N LEU A 266 -18.80 -2.70 7.21
CA LEU A 266 -19.31 -2.44 8.56
C LEU A 266 -19.73 -0.98 8.74
N THR A 267 -18.87 -0.02 8.34
CA THR A 267 -19.18 1.41 8.43
C THR A 267 -20.42 1.77 7.62
N MET A 268 -20.61 1.16 6.45
CA MET A 268 -21.84 1.32 5.67
C MET A 268 -23.07 0.86 6.47
N CYS A 269 -23.09 -0.40 6.93
CA CYS A 269 -24.23 -0.93 7.70
C CYS A 269 -24.49 -0.20 9.03
N GLN A 270 -23.45 0.30 9.69
CA GLN A 270 -23.60 1.10 10.91
C GLN A 270 -24.21 2.47 10.65
N SER A 271 -23.96 3.04 9.46
CA SER A 271 -24.50 4.35 9.08
C SER A 271 -25.99 4.26 8.75
N ASP A 272 -26.39 3.28 7.94
CA ASP A 272 -27.79 3.02 7.62
C ASP A 272 -27.99 1.54 7.23
N ARG A 273 -28.35 0.73 8.23
CA ARG A 273 -28.57 -0.70 8.02
C ARG A 273 -29.59 -0.97 6.91
N ALA A 274 -30.70 -0.23 6.88
CA ALA A 274 -31.79 -0.50 5.95
C ALA A 274 -31.36 -0.25 4.50
N LYS A 275 -30.59 0.81 4.27
CA LYS A 275 -30.08 1.18 2.95
C LYS A 275 -28.98 0.26 2.44
N TYR A 276 -28.02 -0.10 3.30
CA TYR A 276 -26.79 -0.78 2.87
C TYR A 276 -26.82 -2.31 2.99
N ARG A 277 -27.74 -2.88 3.79
CA ARG A 277 -27.81 -4.34 4.02
C ARG A 277 -28.02 -5.16 2.75
N GLU A 278 -29.05 -4.84 1.98
CA GLU A 278 -29.46 -5.62 0.80
C GLU A 278 -28.37 -5.62 -0.29
N PRO A 279 -27.78 -4.46 -0.68
CA PRO A 279 -26.64 -4.44 -1.60
C PRO A 279 -25.47 -5.33 -1.15
N ILE A 280 -25.15 -5.33 0.15
CA ILE A 280 -24.04 -6.12 0.69
C ILE A 280 -24.34 -7.63 0.68
N LEU A 281 -25.57 -8.03 1.00
CA LEU A 281 -25.99 -9.43 0.97
C LEU A 281 -26.05 -9.99 -0.45
N ARG A 282 -26.51 -9.18 -1.40
CA ARG A 282 -26.63 -9.57 -2.81
C ARG A 282 -25.31 -10.01 -3.42
N GLU A 283 -24.21 -9.39 -3.01
CA GLU A 283 -22.86 -9.74 -3.49
C GLU A 283 -22.25 -10.97 -2.80
N GLY A 284 -22.99 -11.62 -1.88
CA GLY A 284 -22.59 -12.90 -1.30
C GLY A 284 -21.55 -12.81 -0.19
N VAL A 285 -21.56 -11.77 0.62
CA VAL A 285 -20.52 -11.51 1.65
C VAL A 285 -20.42 -12.55 2.79
N ILE A 286 -21.48 -13.35 3.02
CA ILE A 286 -21.63 -14.18 4.24
C ILE A 286 -20.52 -15.23 4.41
N PRO A 287 -20.15 -16.04 3.41
CA PRO A 287 -19.10 -17.05 3.56
C PRO A 287 -17.75 -16.43 3.97
N GLY A 288 -17.36 -15.34 3.31
CA GLY A 288 -16.11 -14.63 3.65
C GLY A 288 -16.12 -14.05 5.07
N LEU A 289 -17.27 -13.57 5.56
CA LEU A 289 -17.40 -13.10 6.95
C LEU A 289 -17.30 -14.23 7.96
N LEU A 290 -17.95 -15.36 7.71
CA LEU A 290 -17.86 -16.54 8.57
C LEU A 290 -16.42 -17.05 8.65
N GLU A 291 -15.74 -17.16 7.52
CA GLU A 291 -14.32 -17.52 7.48
C GLU A 291 -13.47 -16.52 8.28
N LEU A 292 -13.70 -15.21 8.10
CA LEU A 292 -12.99 -14.17 8.85
C LEU A 292 -13.21 -14.25 10.35
N THR A 293 -14.36 -14.76 10.83
CA THR A 293 -14.58 -14.93 12.29
C THR A 293 -13.65 -15.98 12.91
N VAL A 294 -13.13 -16.90 12.11
CA VAL A 294 -12.24 -17.98 12.55
C VAL A 294 -10.79 -17.66 12.21
N GLN A 295 -10.51 -17.29 10.95
CA GLN A 295 -9.15 -17.15 10.41
C GLN A 295 -8.66 -15.70 10.34
N GLY A 296 -9.50 -14.72 10.68
CA GLY A 296 -9.15 -13.30 10.63
C GLY A 296 -8.17 -12.85 11.72
N THR A 297 -7.64 -11.63 11.57
CA THR A 297 -6.94 -10.90 12.66
C THR A 297 -7.89 -10.64 13.81
N ALA A 298 -7.37 -10.29 15.00
CA ALA A 298 -8.23 -9.94 16.14
C ALA A 298 -9.25 -8.84 15.78
N LYS A 299 -8.80 -7.81 15.04
CA LYS A 299 -9.65 -6.71 14.59
C LYS A 299 -10.66 -7.16 13.53
N SER A 300 -10.24 -7.93 12.52
CA SER A 300 -11.15 -8.37 11.47
C SER A 300 -12.21 -9.34 12.00
N ARG A 301 -11.87 -10.19 12.99
CA ARG A 301 -12.84 -11.06 13.68
C ARG A 301 -13.94 -10.25 14.36
N THR A 302 -13.58 -9.24 15.16
CA THR A 302 -14.55 -8.37 15.84
C THR A 302 -15.42 -7.59 14.85
N LYS A 303 -14.82 -7.04 13.79
CA LYS A 303 -15.56 -6.34 12.72
C LYS A 303 -16.54 -7.30 12.01
N ALA A 304 -16.09 -8.49 11.63
CA ALA A 304 -16.90 -9.49 10.94
C ALA A 304 -18.09 -9.97 11.78
N GLN A 305 -17.87 -10.27 13.07
CA GLN A 305 -18.94 -10.65 14.00
C GLN A 305 -19.99 -9.55 14.15
N THR A 306 -19.56 -8.29 14.15
CA THR A 306 -20.48 -7.14 14.24
C THR A 306 -21.26 -6.96 12.96
N LEU A 307 -20.60 -7.05 11.80
CA LEU A 307 -21.28 -6.97 10.50
C LEU A 307 -22.29 -8.11 10.31
N LEU A 308 -21.95 -9.36 10.67
CA LEU A 308 -22.89 -10.48 10.63
C LEU A 308 -24.14 -10.25 11.48
N ARG A 309 -24.00 -9.62 12.65
CA ARG A 309 -25.16 -9.23 13.49
C ARG A 309 -26.04 -8.19 12.79
N LEU A 310 -25.43 -7.19 12.13
CA LEU A 310 -26.16 -6.16 11.38
C LEU A 310 -26.84 -6.72 10.12
N LEU A 311 -26.24 -7.72 9.45
CA LEU A 311 -26.79 -8.33 8.24
C LEU A 311 -27.92 -9.34 8.52
N ARG A 312 -28.02 -9.87 9.74
CA ARG A 312 -29.11 -10.78 10.13
C ARG A 312 -30.46 -10.07 10.02
N ASP A 313 -31.46 -10.73 9.45
CA ASP A 313 -32.85 -10.31 9.61
C ASP A 313 -33.30 -10.69 11.02
N THR A 314 -33.46 -9.72 11.89
CA THR A 314 -34.13 -9.91 13.17
C THR A 314 -35.51 -9.26 13.08
N PRO A 315 -36.60 -10.04 13.08
CA PRO A 315 -37.97 -9.53 13.21
C PRO A 315 -38.23 -8.87 14.59
N TYR A 316 -37.30 -9.02 15.54
CA TYR A 316 -37.41 -8.50 16.90
C TYR A 316 -36.18 -7.64 17.21
N PRO A 317 -36.37 -6.38 17.65
CA PRO A 317 -35.32 -5.65 18.34
C PRO A 317 -34.91 -6.50 19.55
N ARG A 318 -33.64 -6.89 19.66
CA ARG A 318 -33.16 -7.35 20.95
C ARG A 318 -33.24 -6.15 21.88
N SER A 319 -34.28 -6.11 22.72
CA SER A 319 -34.16 -5.46 24.02
C SER A 319 -32.84 -5.95 24.61
N GLU A 320 -31.99 -5.03 25.07
CA GLU A 320 -30.86 -5.37 25.92
C GLU A 320 -31.41 -6.21 27.08
N LEU A 321 -31.33 -7.53 26.95
CA LEU A 321 -31.68 -8.42 28.03
C LEU A 321 -30.52 -8.31 29.00
N GLU A 322 -30.80 -7.76 30.17
CA GLU A 322 -29.89 -7.69 31.32
C GLU A 322 -29.13 -9.02 31.46
N PRO A 323 -27.81 -8.99 31.75
CA PRO A 323 -26.95 -10.18 31.82
C PRO A 323 -27.58 -11.33 32.61
N ASP A 324 -28.23 -10.97 33.71
CA ASP A 324 -28.90 -11.90 34.64
C ASP A 324 -30.05 -12.68 33.98
N THR A 325 -30.73 -12.10 32.99
CA THR A 325 -31.83 -12.79 32.28
C THR A 325 -31.27 -13.85 31.34
N LEU A 326 -30.14 -13.56 30.69
CA LEU A 326 -29.48 -14.50 29.77
C LEU A 326 -28.82 -15.64 30.55
N GLU A 327 -28.24 -15.33 31.72
CA GLU A 327 -27.66 -16.32 32.63
C GLU A 327 -28.72 -17.23 33.26
N ASN A 328 -29.91 -16.69 33.57
CA ASN A 328 -31.06 -17.46 34.04
C ASN A 328 -31.70 -18.33 32.95
N ILE A 329 -31.75 -17.85 31.70
CA ILE A 329 -32.22 -18.63 30.55
C ILE A 329 -31.22 -19.76 30.24
N VAL A 330 -29.92 -19.45 30.24
CA VAL A 330 -28.86 -20.45 30.03
C VAL A 330 -28.84 -21.47 31.16
N SER A 331 -28.98 -21.05 32.42
CA SER A 331 -29.05 -21.98 33.57
C SER A 331 -30.31 -22.86 33.53
N ASN A 332 -31.45 -22.33 33.09
CA ASN A 332 -32.66 -23.13 32.88
C ASN A 332 -32.55 -24.10 31.70
N LEU A 333 -31.84 -23.72 30.63
CA LEU A 333 -31.57 -24.62 29.52
C LEU A 333 -30.58 -25.71 29.91
N ILE A 334 -29.53 -25.37 30.64
CA ILE A 334 -28.55 -26.33 31.17
C ILE A 334 -29.23 -27.32 32.12
N SER A 335 -30.14 -26.86 33.00
CA SER A 335 -30.90 -27.74 33.88
C SER A 335 -31.92 -28.63 33.14
N GLN A 336 -32.36 -28.23 31.95
CA GLN A 336 -33.22 -29.05 31.08
C GLN A 336 -32.44 -30.02 30.18
N ILE A 337 -31.13 -29.82 30.00
CA ILE A 337 -30.26 -30.67 29.16
C ILE A 337 -29.72 -31.89 29.94
N ASP A 338 -29.94 -31.97 31.25
CA ASP A 338 -29.49 -33.07 32.11
C ASP A 338 -30.23 -34.42 31.88
N CYS A 339 -30.90 -34.59 30.75
CA CYS A 339 -31.41 -35.88 30.27
C CYS A 339 -30.68 -36.24 28.97
N GLU A 340 -29.74 -37.20 29.05
CA GLU A 340 -28.78 -37.61 28.00
C GLU A 340 -29.35 -37.90 26.60
N GLU A 341 -30.68 -37.97 26.44
CA GLU A 341 -31.35 -38.33 25.18
C GLU A 341 -31.45 -37.18 24.15
N GLN A 342 -31.40 -35.90 24.57
CA GLN A 342 -31.53 -34.74 23.67
C GLN A 342 -30.18 -34.23 23.11
N SER A 343 -29.07 -34.49 23.79
CA SER A 343 -27.71 -34.11 23.35
C SER A 343 -27.32 -34.82 22.05
N GLY A 344 -27.76 -36.08 21.87
CA GLY A 344 -27.57 -36.83 20.62
C GLY A 344 -28.30 -36.18 19.44
N LYS A 345 -29.59 -35.89 19.62
CA LYS A 345 -30.42 -35.26 18.58
C LYS A 345 -29.94 -33.86 18.22
N ALA A 346 -29.51 -33.06 19.19
CA ALA A 346 -28.96 -31.72 18.93
C ALA A 346 -27.63 -31.76 18.17
N LYS A 347 -26.75 -32.73 18.46
CA LYS A 347 -25.50 -32.95 17.71
C LYS A 347 -25.77 -33.41 16.29
N GLU A 348 -26.75 -34.28 16.09
CA GLU A 348 -27.15 -34.77 14.76
C GLU A 348 -27.76 -33.64 13.92
N MET A 349 -28.63 -32.82 14.51
CA MET A 349 -29.24 -31.67 13.84
C MET A 349 -28.21 -30.58 13.50
N LEU A 350 -27.19 -30.36 14.35
CA LEU A 350 -26.06 -29.48 14.06
C LEU A 350 -25.18 -30.04 12.93
N ALA A 351 -24.93 -31.34 12.91
CA ALA A 351 -24.19 -31.99 11.83
C ALA A 351 -24.93 -31.89 10.49
N GLU A 352 -26.24 -32.12 10.47
CA GLU A 352 -27.08 -31.93 9.28
C GLU A 352 -27.09 -30.48 8.81
N MET A 353 -27.23 -29.50 9.72
CA MET A 353 -27.18 -28.08 9.36
C MET A 353 -25.84 -27.69 8.72
N VAL A 354 -24.72 -28.16 9.28
CA VAL A 354 -23.39 -27.90 8.72
C VAL A 354 -23.24 -28.55 7.35
N GLN A 355 -23.73 -29.79 7.18
CA GLN A 355 -23.69 -30.50 5.91
C GLN A 355 -24.52 -29.79 4.82
N VAL A 356 -25.76 -29.40 5.14
CA VAL A 356 -26.65 -28.69 4.19
C VAL A 356 -26.06 -27.34 3.80
N SER A 357 -25.51 -26.58 4.75
CA SER A 357 -24.85 -25.30 4.47
C SER A 357 -23.61 -25.48 3.59
N MET A 358 -22.84 -26.55 3.80
CA MET A 358 -21.65 -26.84 3.01
C MET A 358 -22.03 -27.25 1.58
N GLU A 359 -23.06 -28.09 1.41
CA GLU A 359 -23.57 -28.47 0.08
C GLU A 359 -24.14 -27.29 -0.70
N GLN A 360 -24.90 -26.41 -0.05
CA GLN A 360 -25.41 -25.19 -0.69
C GLN A 360 -24.27 -24.27 -1.12
N SER A 361 -23.26 -24.10 -0.27
CA SER A 361 -22.07 -23.30 -0.59
C SER A 361 -21.30 -23.89 -1.77
N LEU A 362 -21.17 -25.22 -1.83
CA LEU A 362 -20.50 -25.92 -2.94
C LEU A 362 -21.28 -25.79 -4.25
N ARG A 363 -22.62 -25.89 -4.20
CA ARG A 363 -23.49 -25.68 -5.37
C ARG A 363 -23.41 -24.24 -5.88
N HIS A 364 -23.40 -23.25 -5.00
CA HIS A 364 -23.20 -21.85 -5.39
C HIS A 364 -21.83 -21.62 -6.02
N LEU A 365 -20.77 -22.23 -5.47
CA LEU A 365 -19.42 -22.16 -6.06
C LEU A 365 -19.35 -22.80 -7.45
N GLN A 366 -20.00 -23.95 -7.63
CA GLN A 366 -20.11 -24.65 -8.93
C GLN A 366 -20.94 -23.84 -9.95
N GLN A 367 -22.05 -23.23 -9.52
CA GLN A 367 -22.85 -22.36 -10.39
C GLN A 367 -22.07 -21.11 -10.81
N ARG A 368 -21.29 -20.50 -9.90
CA ARG A 368 -20.37 -19.40 -10.25
C ARG A 368 -19.29 -19.83 -11.24
N ALA A 369 -18.76 -21.05 -11.10
CA ALA A 369 -17.80 -21.60 -12.05
C ALA A 369 -18.40 -21.88 -13.44
N LEU A 370 -19.68 -22.28 -13.52
CA LEU A 370 -20.41 -22.53 -14.77
C LEU A 370 -20.80 -21.24 -15.54
N VAL A 371 -20.97 -20.12 -14.85
CA VAL A 371 -21.21 -18.81 -15.47
C VAL A 371 -19.92 -18.23 -16.09
N CYS A 372 -18.75 -18.73 -15.70
CA CYS A 372 -17.47 -18.44 -16.33
C CYS A 372 -17.07 -19.52 -17.34
N THR A 373 -17.80 -19.65 -18.45
CA THR A 373 -17.25 -20.35 -19.61
C THR A 373 -16.15 -19.48 -20.26
N PRO A 374 -14.96 -20.02 -20.57
CA PRO A 374 -14.04 -19.36 -21.47
C PRO A 374 -14.65 -19.43 -22.88
N ALA A 375 -15.20 -18.30 -23.34
CA ALA A 375 -15.27 -18.06 -24.77
C ALA A 375 -13.82 -17.94 -25.29
N ASP A 376 -13.55 -18.65 -26.38
CA ASP A 376 -12.35 -18.59 -27.22
C ASP A 376 -11.06 -19.25 -26.71
N LEU A 377 -10.97 -20.56 -26.94
CA LEU A 377 -9.71 -21.20 -27.33
C LEU A 377 -9.88 -21.92 -28.67
N SER A 378 -9.71 -21.16 -29.75
CA SER A 378 -9.41 -21.70 -31.08
C SER A 378 -8.07 -22.44 -31.05
N VAL A 379 -8.12 -23.76 -31.20
CA VAL A 379 -6.94 -24.63 -31.33
C VAL A 379 -6.42 -24.56 -32.77
N PRO A 380 -5.13 -24.23 -33.03
CA PRO A 380 -4.55 -24.43 -34.35
C PRO A 380 -4.18 -25.91 -34.53
N SER A 381 -4.75 -26.57 -35.53
CA SER A 381 -4.40 -27.91 -35.95
C SER A 381 -3.00 -27.92 -36.61
N CYS A 382 -2.00 -28.47 -35.94
CA CYS A 382 -0.75 -28.85 -36.58
C CYS A 382 -0.95 -30.18 -37.32
N VAL A 383 -1.12 -30.10 -38.64
CA VAL A 383 -1.05 -31.26 -39.54
C VAL A 383 0.42 -31.49 -39.89
N SER A 384 1.01 -32.57 -39.36
CA SER A 384 2.32 -33.07 -39.77
C SER A 384 2.21 -33.75 -41.14
N LYS A 385 2.79 -33.12 -42.17
CA LYS A 385 3.08 -33.80 -43.43
C LYS A 385 4.31 -34.67 -43.25
N ILE A 386 4.10 -35.98 -43.24
CA ILE A 386 5.12 -36.97 -43.57
C ILE A 386 5.26 -36.93 -45.10
N THR A 387 6.43 -36.51 -45.60
CA THR A 387 6.85 -36.79 -46.97
C THR A 387 8.02 -37.73 -46.95
N SER A 388 7.76 -38.95 -47.42
CA SER A 388 8.72 -39.96 -47.83
C SER A 388 9.25 -39.65 -49.22
N LYS A 389 10.55 -39.39 -49.33
CA LYS A 389 11.51 -40.02 -50.27
C LYS A 389 12.86 -39.31 -50.21
#